data_AF-A0A0W0EYC2-F1
#
_entry.id   AF-A0A0W0EYC2-F1
#
_cell.length_a   1.000
_cell.length_b   1.000
_cell.length_c   1.000
_cell.angle_alpha   90.00
_cell.angle_beta   90.00
_cell.angle_gamma   90.00
#
_symmetry.space_group_name_H-M   'P 1'
#
loop_
_entity.id
_entity.type
_entity.pdbx_description
1 polymer ?
#
loop_
_entity_poly.entity_id
_entity_poly.type
_entity_poly.pdbx_seq_one_letter_code
_entity_poly.pdbx_strand_id
1 'polypeptide(L)'
;MSTPVTPEVTPEEQTILYTFGQRAVWNTVTGFIESAFWAIYVVLFMFAMRIQLKRGIRDLTSIILLLVSVFLFASSTALWTMYVISLLDQFRGFFLKYPDLSLADRVARINIEKTKLWFPEETLFLFNMIVGDGVVIWRAWGWQLLVNPDSIFLDRSNDQAPAFVVITLDCLGNDGFGGQSTESSGSKVCQWGEPIAWGISLLTNITSTSIIAVRAWGHHRFLRKVLGSKRRKSQTEKILLILVESGFIYCLFWLSQIILFFPVVFGTLAQRLYSILSGMGDQISGLYPTLIIILVNMQRSMSDDPDLLSSARFSGGILSSAQFQTRSSMEETTTGAGSDKLEFSVLHSPIERNHLSSAA
;
A
#
# COMPACT_ATOMS: atom_id res chain seq x y z
N MET A 1 -72.49 4.90 1.44
CA MET A 1 -71.25 5.36 2.10
C MET A 1 -70.26 4.21 1.96
N SER A 2 -69.54 4.15 0.84
CA SER A 2 -68.49 3.16 0.61
C SER A 2 -67.33 3.49 1.53
N THR A 3 -66.99 2.57 2.43
CA THR A 3 -65.74 2.64 3.18
C THR A 3 -64.59 2.77 2.17
N PRO A 4 -63.65 3.71 2.37
CA PRO A 4 -62.45 3.73 1.55
C PRO A 4 -61.74 2.41 1.83
N VAL A 5 -61.68 1.54 0.83
CA VAL A 5 -60.78 0.39 0.84
C VAL A 5 -59.39 1.00 0.90
N THR A 6 -58.80 1.07 2.09
CA THR A 6 -57.37 1.29 2.22
C THR A 6 -56.71 0.23 1.35
N PRO A 7 -55.88 0.58 0.36
CA PRO A 7 -55.19 -0.43 -0.42
C PRO A 7 -54.32 -1.23 0.55
N GLU A 8 -54.75 -2.45 0.86
CA GLU A 8 -53.94 -3.37 1.65
C GLU A 8 -52.69 -3.67 0.82
N VAL A 9 -51.53 -3.40 1.42
CA VAL A 9 -50.23 -3.73 0.83
C VAL A 9 -50.21 -5.23 0.57
N THR A 10 -50.03 -5.62 -0.68
CA THR A 10 -50.02 -7.03 -1.07
C THR A 10 -48.85 -7.77 -0.41
N PRO A 11 -48.93 -9.09 -0.19
CA PRO A 11 -47.81 -9.87 0.33
C PRO A 11 -46.52 -9.74 -0.50
N GLU A 12 -46.65 -9.53 -1.81
CA GLU A 12 -45.53 -9.28 -2.72
C GLU A 12 -44.87 -7.92 -2.43
N GLU A 13 -45.67 -6.87 -2.27
CA GLU A 13 -45.18 -5.53 -1.91
C GLU A 13 -44.55 -5.50 -0.52
N GLN A 14 -45.09 -6.26 0.45
CA GLN A 14 -44.47 -6.43 1.77
C GLN A 14 -43.09 -7.07 1.67
N THR A 15 -42.93 -8.08 0.81
CA THR A 15 -41.64 -8.74 0.58
C THR A 15 -40.64 -7.77 -0.05
N ILE A 16 -41.05 -7.00 -1.06
CA ILE A 16 -40.19 -5.98 -1.71
C ILE A 16 -39.75 -4.92 -0.70
N LEU A 17 -40.68 -4.40 0.12
CA LEU A 17 -40.40 -3.42 1.17
C LEU A 17 -39.42 -3.97 2.21
N TYR A 18 -39.60 -5.23 2.65
CA TYR A 18 -38.70 -5.88 3.58
C TYR A 18 -37.29 -6.04 3.01
N THR A 19 -37.17 -6.53 1.77
CA THR A 19 -35.87 -6.70 1.10
C THR A 19 -35.18 -5.36 0.86
N PHE A 20 -35.93 -4.34 0.43
CA PHE A 20 -35.41 -2.99 0.27
C PHE A 20 -34.93 -2.41 1.60
N GLY A 21 -35.73 -2.55 2.67
CA GLY A 21 -35.38 -2.09 4.01
C GLY A 21 -34.11 -2.75 4.55
N GLN A 22 -33.99 -4.07 4.43
CA GLN A 22 -32.77 -4.82 4.77
C GLN A 22 -31.56 -4.27 4.01
N ARG A 23 -31.66 -4.09 2.68
CA ARG A 23 -30.58 -3.55 1.86
C ARG A 23 -30.22 -2.12 2.26
N ALA A 24 -31.21 -1.25 2.48
CA ALA A 24 -30.99 0.13 2.87
C ALA A 24 -30.28 0.25 4.23
N VAL A 25 -30.69 -0.54 5.23
CA VAL A 25 -30.04 -0.56 6.55
C VAL A 25 -28.59 -0.99 6.42
N TRP A 26 -28.31 -2.11 5.77
CA TRP A 26 -26.95 -2.63 5.68
C TRP A 26 -26.02 -1.77 4.81
N ASN A 27 -26.50 -1.19 3.72
CA ASN A 27 -25.73 -0.19 2.95
C ASN A 27 -25.42 1.05 3.79
N THR A 28 -26.36 1.48 4.63
CA THR A 28 -26.12 2.61 5.53
C THR A 28 -25.04 2.26 6.57
N VAL A 29 -25.08 1.05 7.12
CA VAL A 29 -24.03 0.54 8.03
C VAL A 29 -22.67 0.50 7.34
N THR A 30 -22.60 -0.02 6.12
CA THR A 30 -21.37 -0.02 5.30
C THR A 30 -20.84 1.39 5.10
N GLY A 31 -21.70 2.36 4.73
CA GLY A 31 -21.29 3.75 4.56
C GLY A 31 -20.75 4.39 5.83
N PHE A 32 -21.29 4.04 7.01
CA PHE A 32 -20.73 4.50 8.29
C PHE A 32 -19.35 3.91 8.58
N ILE A 33 -19.17 2.62 8.32
CA ILE A 33 -17.88 1.93 8.49
C ILE A 33 -16.85 2.56 7.55
N GLU A 34 -17.19 2.69 6.28
CA GLU A 34 -16.34 3.31 5.27
C GLU A 34 -15.96 4.74 5.66
N SER A 35 -16.92 5.56 6.10
CA SER A 35 -16.68 6.93 6.57
C SER A 35 -15.72 6.97 7.77
N ALA A 36 -15.81 6.01 8.69
CA ALA A 36 -14.90 5.92 9.83
C ALA A 36 -13.46 5.61 9.38
N PHE A 37 -13.29 4.66 8.45
CA PHE A 37 -11.97 4.32 7.90
C PHE A 37 -11.40 5.46 7.04
N TRP A 38 -12.24 6.12 6.24
CA TRP A 38 -11.85 7.31 5.48
C TRP A 38 -11.37 8.43 6.42
N ALA A 39 -12.06 8.69 7.54
CA ALA A 39 -11.63 9.69 8.51
C ALA A 39 -10.27 9.34 9.16
N ILE A 40 -10.01 8.06 9.46
CA ILE A 40 -8.69 7.59 9.90
C ILE A 40 -7.64 7.86 8.81
N TYR A 41 -8.00 7.58 7.55
CA TYR A 41 -7.09 7.77 6.43
C TYR A 41 -6.75 9.26 6.21
N VAL A 42 -7.70 10.18 6.39
CA VAL A 42 -7.44 11.63 6.34
C VAL A 42 -6.34 12.02 7.33
N VAL A 43 -6.41 11.55 8.58
CA VAL A 43 -5.39 11.85 9.60
C VAL A 43 -4.02 11.29 9.20
N LEU A 44 -3.98 10.04 8.73
CA LEU A 44 -2.76 9.39 8.28
C LEU A 44 -2.15 10.07 7.05
N PHE A 45 -2.98 10.48 6.09
CA PHE A 45 -2.55 11.19 4.90
C PHE A 45 -1.96 12.56 5.26
N MET A 46 -2.61 13.31 6.17
CA MET A 46 -2.06 14.59 6.66
C MET A 46 -0.70 14.40 7.34
N PHE A 47 -0.52 13.31 8.08
CA PHE A 47 0.77 12.95 8.67
C PHE A 47 1.81 12.57 7.59
N ALA A 48 1.41 11.76 6.61
CA ALA A 48 2.25 11.36 5.48
C ALA A 48 2.76 12.57 4.70
N MET A 49 1.85 13.49 4.36
CA MET A 49 2.16 14.72 3.63
C MET A 49 3.15 15.58 4.42
N ARG A 50 2.95 15.75 5.73
CA ARG A 50 3.88 16.52 6.56
C ARG A 50 5.29 15.93 6.57
N ILE A 51 5.42 14.60 6.69
CA ILE A 51 6.73 13.93 6.66
C ILE A 51 7.39 14.11 5.30
N GLN A 52 6.66 13.83 4.23
CA GLN A 52 7.20 13.86 2.87
C GLN A 52 7.62 15.29 2.46
N LEU A 53 6.82 16.30 2.80
CA LEU A 53 7.14 17.70 2.52
C LEU A 53 8.31 18.22 3.36
N LYS A 54 8.39 17.88 4.65
CA LYS A 54 9.51 18.30 5.52
C LYS A 54 10.86 17.75 5.06
N ARG A 55 10.86 16.54 4.49
CA ARG A 55 12.09 15.92 3.98
C ARG A 55 12.64 16.62 2.73
N GLY A 56 11.77 17.36 2.04
CA GLY A 56 12.08 18.00 0.78
C GLY A 56 11.98 17.03 -0.39
N ILE A 57 11.43 17.52 -1.48
CA ILE A 57 11.23 16.78 -2.72
C ILE A 57 12.54 16.87 -3.51
N ARG A 58 13.56 16.11 -3.08
CA ARG A 58 14.93 16.24 -3.61
C ARG A 58 15.28 15.20 -4.67
N ASP A 59 14.67 14.03 -4.60
CA ASP A 59 14.93 12.90 -5.49
C ASP A 59 13.66 12.39 -6.16
N LEU A 60 13.82 11.78 -7.34
CA LEU A 60 12.73 11.23 -8.14
C LEU A 60 11.90 10.21 -7.36
N THR A 61 12.52 9.42 -6.48
CA THR A 61 11.79 8.46 -5.64
C THR A 61 10.83 9.17 -4.70
N SER A 62 11.27 10.23 -4.01
CA SER A 62 10.39 11.00 -3.12
C SER A 62 9.25 11.69 -3.87
N ILE A 63 9.49 12.16 -5.11
CA ILE A 63 8.42 12.68 -5.98
C ILE A 63 7.39 11.59 -6.28
N ILE A 64 7.85 10.42 -6.73
CA ILE A 64 6.96 9.30 -7.09
C ILE A 64 6.15 8.86 -5.87
N LEU A 65 6.76 8.69 -4.70
CA LEU A 65 6.06 8.29 -3.47
C LEU A 65 5.02 9.32 -3.03
N LEU A 66 5.29 10.61 -3.23
CA LEU A 66 4.34 11.68 -2.95
C LEU A 66 3.15 11.61 -3.90
N LEU A 67 3.40 11.49 -5.21
CA LEU A 67 2.36 11.36 -6.21
C LEU A 67 1.49 10.12 -5.97
N VAL A 68 2.10 8.99 -5.62
CA VAL A 68 1.40 7.75 -5.26
C VAL A 68 0.53 7.96 -4.02
N SER A 69 1.05 8.60 -2.98
CA SER A 69 0.28 8.89 -1.75
C SER A 69 -0.93 9.79 -2.05
N VAL A 70 -0.74 10.83 -2.88
CA VAL A 70 -1.82 11.75 -3.29
C VAL A 70 -2.86 11.02 -4.13
N PHE A 71 -2.42 10.20 -5.09
CA PHE A 71 -3.31 9.39 -5.93
C PHE A 71 -4.16 8.45 -5.08
N LEU A 72 -3.54 7.66 -4.19
CA LEU A 72 -4.23 6.69 -3.34
C LEU A 72 -5.21 7.32 -2.37
N PHE A 73 -4.96 8.55 -1.92
CA PHE A 73 -5.89 9.27 -1.05
C PHE A 73 -7.02 9.94 -1.83
N ALA A 74 -6.71 10.52 -3.00
CA ALA A 74 -7.70 11.11 -3.89
C ALA A 74 -8.69 10.05 -4.40
N SER A 75 -8.18 8.87 -4.77
CA SER A 75 -9.01 7.75 -5.21
C SER A 75 -9.89 7.21 -4.09
N SER A 76 -9.36 7.00 -2.88
CA SER A 76 -10.15 6.58 -1.70
C SER A 76 -11.25 7.60 -1.34
N THR A 77 -10.98 8.89 -1.49
CA THR A 77 -11.98 9.95 -1.29
C THR A 77 -13.05 9.94 -2.39
N ALA A 78 -12.66 9.64 -3.63
CA ALA A 78 -13.60 9.50 -4.73
C ALA A 78 -14.49 8.25 -4.57
N LEU A 79 -13.95 7.11 -4.16
CA LEU A 79 -14.71 5.89 -3.82
C LEU A 79 -15.76 6.20 -2.75
N TRP A 80 -15.33 6.79 -1.62
CA TRP A 80 -16.25 7.21 -0.55
C TRP A 80 -17.34 8.17 -1.05
N THR A 81 -16.98 9.14 -1.90
CA THR A 81 -17.94 10.09 -2.46
C THR A 81 -18.96 9.39 -3.35
N MET A 82 -18.52 8.47 -4.23
CA MET A 82 -19.40 7.69 -5.09
C MET A 82 -20.34 6.80 -4.27
N TYR A 83 -19.84 6.18 -3.20
CA TYR A 83 -20.64 5.37 -2.29
C TYR A 83 -21.74 6.20 -1.61
N VAL A 84 -21.38 7.37 -1.06
CA VAL A 84 -22.35 8.29 -0.44
C VAL A 84 -23.41 8.75 -1.44
N ILE A 85 -23.02 9.08 -2.69
CA ILE A 85 -23.97 9.43 -3.75
C ILE A 85 -24.91 8.25 -4.05
N SER A 86 -24.38 7.03 -4.18
CA SER A 86 -25.18 5.82 -4.41
C SER A 86 -26.17 5.54 -3.27
N LEU A 87 -25.77 5.82 -2.02
CA LEU A 87 -26.65 5.72 -0.85
C LEU A 87 -27.77 6.77 -0.90
N LEU A 88 -27.44 8.02 -1.22
CA LEU A 88 -28.43 9.09 -1.36
C LEU A 88 -29.42 8.83 -2.50
N ASP A 89 -28.93 8.36 -3.65
CA ASP A 89 -29.78 8.02 -4.80
C ASP A 89 -30.70 6.83 -4.50
N GLN A 90 -30.32 5.92 -3.60
CA GLN A 90 -31.21 4.87 -3.11
C GLN A 90 -32.46 5.44 -2.44
N PHE A 91 -32.24 6.35 -1.47
CA PHE A 91 -33.32 6.94 -0.71
C PHE A 91 -34.12 7.92 -1.57
N ARG A 92 -33.45 8.75 -2.35
CA ARG A 92 -34.09 9.69 -3.27
C ARG A 92 -34.90 8.96 -4.34
N GLY A 93 -34.36 7.91 -4.93
CA GLY A 93 -35.04 7.11 -5.94
C GLY A 93 -36.31 6.46 -5.40
N PHE A 94 -36.23 5.87 -4.20
CA PHE A 94 -37.36 5.15 -3.61
C PHE A 94 -38.46 6.08 -3.11
N PHE A 95 -38.10 7.18 -2.44
CA PHE A 95 -39.06 8.06 -1.75
C PHE A 95 -39.47 9.30 -2.53
N LEU A 96 -38.62 9.84 -3.43
CA LEU A 96 -38.82 11.18 -4.00
C LEU A 96 -38.95 11.19 -5.54
N LYS A 97 -38.17 10.38 -6.26
CA LYS A 97 -37.99 10.53 -7.73
C LYS A 97 -38.99 9.74 -8.56
N TYR A 98 -39.47 8.61 -8.04
CA TYR A 98 -40.37 7.70 -8.77
C TYR A 98 -41.69 7.42 -8.01
N PRO A 99 -42.43 8.44 -7.56
CA PRO A 99 -43.62 8.25 -6.73
C PRO A 99 -44.80 7.62 -7.48
N ASP A 100 -44.78 7.60 -8.82
CA ASP A 100 -45.89 7.10 -9.65
C ASP A 100 -45.70 5.66 -10.13
N LEU A 101 -44.49 5.09 -9.97
CA LEU A 101 -44.17 3.73 -10.39
C LEU A 101 -44.62 2.69 -9.34
N SER A 102 -44.81 1.44 -9.77
CA SER A 102 -44.99 0.30 -8.86
C SER A 102 -43.75 0.10 -7.98
N LEU A 103 -43.90 -0.52 -6.80
CA LEU A 103 -42.77 -0.79 -5.90
C LEU A 103 -41.65 -1.60 -6.58
N ALA A 104 -42.02 -2.60 -7.39
CA ALA A 104 -41.07 -3.40 -8.15
C ALA A 104 -40.31 -2.56 -9.19
N ASP A 105 -41.03 -1.73 -9.95
CA ASP A 105 -40.43 -0.88 -10.98
C ASP A 105 -39.52 0.20 -10.39
N ARG A 106 -39.88 0.75 -9.21
CA ARG A 106 -39.02 1.69 -8.48
C ARG A 106 -37.68 1.05 -8.13
N VAL A 107 -37.70 -0.13 -7.51
CA VAL A 107 -36.48 -0.84 -7.11
C VAL A 107 -35.63 -1.20 -8.33
N ALA A 108 -36.27 -1.65 -9.42
CA ALA A 108 -35.58 -1.93 -10.67
C ALA A 108 -34.89 -0.68 -11.25
N ARG A 109 -35.59 0.46 -11.30
CA ARG A 109 -35.03 1.74 -11.76
C ARG A 109 -33.86 2.21 -10.89
N ILE A 110 -33.98 2.12 -9.58
CA ILE A 110 -32.90 2.48 -8.64
C ILE A 110 -31.67 1.63 -8.89
N ASN A 111 -31.83 0.32 -9.05
CA ASN A 111 -30.71 -0.57 -9.32
C ASN A 111 -29.99 -0.18 -10.63
N ILE A 112 -30.74 0.13 -11.70
CA ILE A 112 -30.18 0.61 -12.98
C ILE A 112 -29.40 1.92 -12.80
N GLU A 113 -29.93 2.87 -12.03
CA GLU A 113 -29.23 4.14 -11.79
C GLU A 113 -27.94 3.93 -10.98
N LYS A 114 -27.97 3.05 -9.99
CA LYS A 114 -26.78 2.69 -9.20
C LYS A 114 -25.69 2.04 -10.04
N THR A 115 -26.03 1.22 -11.03
CA THR A 115 -25.01 0.56 -11.85
C THR A 115 -24.14 1.54 -12.64
N LYS A 116 -24.61 2.77 -12.87
CA LYS A 116 -23.81 3.82 -13.52
C LYS A 116 -22.58 4.24 -12.73
N LEU A 117 -22.66 4.24 -11.40
CA LEU A 117 -21.56 4.61 -10.52
C LEU A 117 -20.71 3.42 -10.10
N TRP A 118 -21.30 2.22 -10.13
CA TRP A 118 -20.62 0.99 -9.74
C TRP A 118 -19.39 0.66 -10.61
N PHE A 119 -19.48 0.82 -11.94
CA PHE A 119 -18.33 0.53 -12.81
C PHE A 119 -17.13 1.49 -12.58
N PRO A 120 -17.32 2.82 -12.51
CA PRO A 120 -16.25 3.73 -12.11
C PRO A 120 -15.65 3.42 -10.73
N GLU A 121 -16.48 3.02 -9.77
CA GLU A 121 -16.08 2.63 -8.42
C GLU A 121 -15.16 1.40 -8.47
N GLU A 122 -15.61 0.33 -9.12
CA GLU A 122 -14.83 -0.90 -9.30
C GLU A 122 -13.51 -0.63 -10.04
N THR A 123 -13.58 0.15 -11.12
CA THR A 123 -12.39 0.53 -11.89
C THR A 123 -11.35 1.23 -11.03
N LEU A 124 -11.79 2.21 -10.23
CA LEU A 124 -10.91 2.99 -9.39
C LEU A 124 -10.33 2.15 -8.24
N PHE A 125 -11.11 1.22 -7.70
CA PHE A 125 -10.65 0.24 -6.70
C PHE A 125 -9.54 -0.67 -7.27
N LEU A 126 -9.73 -1.23 -8.47
CA LEU A 126 -8.73 -2.10 -9.11
C LEU A 126 -7.43 -1.33 -9.42
N PHE A 127 -7.52 -0.05 -9.80
CA PHE A 127 -6.33 0.79 -9.95
C PHE A 127 -5.60 1.01 -8.62
N ASN A 128 -6.32 1.21 -7.51
CA ASN A 128 -5.72 1.29 -6.18
C ASN A 128 -5.00 0.02 -5.80
N MET A 129 -5.58 -1.15 -6.12
CA MET A 129 -4.95 -2.44 -5.90
C MET A 129 -3.61 -2.55 -6.64
N ILE A 130 -3.58 -2.24 -7.94
CA ILE A 130 -2.35 -2.28 -8.75
C ILE A 130 -1.28 -1.34 -8.19
N VAL A 131 -1.64 -0.10 -7.86
CA VAL A 131 -0.70 0.86 -7.28
C VAL A 131 -0.21 0.39 -5.91
N GLY A 132 -1.09 -0.20 -5.11
CA GLY A 132 -0.76 -0.79 -3.82
C GLY A 132 0.24 -1.94 -3.92
N ASP A 133 0.06 -2.85 -4.88
CA ASP A 133 1.00 -3.93 -5.16
C ASP A 133 2.36 -3.39 -5.62
N GLY A 134 2.36 -2.35 -6.45
CA GLY A 134 3.58 -1.62 -6.82
C GLY A 134 4.37 -1.11 -5.61
N VAL A 135 3.70 -0.55 -4.61
CA VAL A 135 4.33 -0.09 -3.35
C VAL A 135 4.87 -1.27 -2.53
N VAL A 136 4.15 -2.39 -2.50
CA VAL A 136 4.52 -3.62 -1.79
C VAL A 136 5.75 -4.29 -2.40
N ILE A 137 5.84 -4.32 -3.72
CA ILE A 137 7.02 -4.81 -4.46
C ILE A 137 8.19 -3.84 -4.25
N TRP A 138 7.93 -2.54 -4.40
CA TRP A 138 8.94 -1.49 -4.20
C TRP A 138 9.60 -1.57 -2.82
N ARG A 139 8.85 -1.82 -1.74
CA ARG A 139 9.45 -1.94 -0.40
C ARG A 139 10.34 -3.17 -0.26
N ALA A 140 9.98 -4.30 -0.88
CA ALA A 140 10.76 -5.53 -0.82
C ALA A 140 12.09 -5.34 -1.55
N TRP A 141 12.01 -4.76 -2.76
CA TRP A 141 13.18 -4.47 -3.57
C TRP A 141 14.08 -3.37 -2.95
N GLY A 142 13.48 -2.29 -2.46
CA GLY A 142 14.20 -1.20 -1.82
C GLY A 142 15.00 -1.65 -0.59
N TRP A 143 14.49 -2.62 0.17
CA TRP A 143 15.24 -3.23 1.27
C TRP A 143 16.34 -4.18 0.78
N GLN A 144 16.08 -4.93 -0.30
CA GLN A 144 17.07 -5.84 -0.88
C GLN A 144 18.33 -5.10 -1.33
N LEU A 145 18.16 -3.92 -1.94
CA LEU A 145 19.26 -3.03 -2.35
C LEU A 145 20.06 -2.49 -1.15
N LEU A 146 19.42 -2.25 0.01
CA LEU A 146 20.10 -1.71 1.20
C LEU A 146 20.97 -2.75 1.92
N VAL A 147 20.60 -4.04 1.87
CA VAL A 147 21.29 -5.10 2.62
C VAL A 147 22.36 -5.81 1.79
N ASN A 148 22.11 -6.06 0.50
CA ASN A 148 23.09 -6.70 -0.39
C ASN A 148 22.83 -6.33 -1.86
N PRO A 149 23.58 -5.37 -2.43
CA PRO A 149 23.39 -4.91 -3.81
C PRO A 149 23.65 -6.00 -4.87
N ASP A 150 24.40 -7.05 -4.54
CA ASP A 150 24.70 -8.16 -5.46
C ASP A 150 23.57 -9.21 -5.58
N SER A 151 22.53 -9.12 -4.74
CA SER A 151 21.42 -10.08 -4.68
C SER A 151 20.25 -9.65 -5.59
N ILE A 152 20.52 -9.33 -6.85
CA ILE A 152 19.54 -8.81 -7.83
C ILE A 152 18.58 -9.90 -8.36
N PHE A 153 18.81 -11.17 -8.05
CA PHE A 153 18.19 -12.27 -8.80
C PHE A 153 16.77 -12.72 -8.41
N LEU A 154 16.17 -12.25 -7.32
CA LEU A 154 14.94 -12.91 -6.79
C LEU A 154 13.61 -12.18 -6.95
N ASP A 155 13.56 -10.94 -7.46
CA ASP A 155 12.29 -10.21 -7.59
C ASP A 155 12.15 -9.53 -8.96
N ARG A 156 12.22 -10.33 -10.02
CA ARG A 156 11.40 -10.08 -11.22
C ARG A 156 10.11 -10.87 -11.07
N SER A 157 9.35 -10.66 -9.99
CA SER A 157 7.97 -11.11 -9.99
C SER A 157 7.23 -10.28 -11.05
N ASN A 158 6.96 -10.88 -12.20
CA ASN A 158 6.12 -10.26 -13.23
C ASN A 158 4.69 -10.30 -12.69
N ASP A 159 4.31 -9.29 -11.92
CA ASP A 159 2.97 -9.16 -11.37
C ASP A 159 1.95 -9.23 -12.52
N GLN A 160 1.15 -10.29 -12.52
CA GLN A 160 0.14 -10.53 -13.55
C GLN A 160 -1.20 -9.88 -13.21
N ALA A 161 -1.35 -9.29 -12.01
CA ALA A 161 -2.58 -8.64 -11.58
C ALA A 161 -3.07 -7.57 -12.59
N PRO A 162 -2.21 -6.71 -13.17
CA PRO A 162 -2.67 -5.71 -14.15
C PRO A 162 -3.33 -6.32 -15.39
N ALA A 163 -2.85 -7.48 -15.86
CA ALA A 163 -3.42 -8.14 -17.04
C ALA A 163 -4.84 -8.65 -16.75
N PHE A 164 -5.06 -9.26 -15.58
CA PHE A 164 -6.38 -9.72 -15.16
C PHE A 164 -7.34 -8.57 -14.85
N VAL A 165 -6.85 -7.46 -14.30
CA VAL A 165 -7.65 -6.23 -14.12
C VAL A 165 -8.15 -5.72 -15.47
N VAL A 166 -7.29 -5.63 -16.49
CA VAL A 166 -7.70 -5.17 -17.83
C VAL A 166 -8.76 -6.10 -18.43
N ILE A 167 -8.59 -7.42 -18.27
CA ILE A 167 -9.58 -8.40 -18.74
C ILE A 167 -10.92 -8.23 -18.03
N THR A 168 -10.91 -8.06 -16.70
CA THR A 168 -12.13 -7.80 -15.92
C THR A 168 -12.85 -6.55 -16.40
N LEU A 169 -12.12 -5.44 -16.59
CA LEU A 169 -12.70 -4.17 -17.03
C LEU A 169 -13.29 -4.26 -18.45
N ASP A 170 -12.64 -4.98 -19.36
CA ASP A 170 -13.16 -5.23 -20.71
C ASP A 170 -14.45 -6.06 -20.66
N CYS A 171 -14.48 -7.14 -19.88
CA CYS A 171 -15.68 -7.96 -19.71
C CYS A 171 -16.84 -7.16 -19.08
N LEU A 172 -16.57 -6.36 -18.04
CA LEU A 172 -17.58 -5.52 -17.39
C LEU A 172 -18.14 -4.43 -18.32
N GLY A 173 -17.29 -3.84 -19.16
CA GLY A 173 -17.70 -2.85 -20.16
C GLY A 173 -18.58 -3.44 -21.27
N ASN A 174 -18.28 -4.67 -21.71
CA ASN A 174 -19.03 -5.35 -22.76
C ASN A 174 -20.40 -5.88 -22.30
N ASP A 175 -20.57 -6.20 -21.02
CA ASP A 175 -21.84 -6.65 -20.43
C ASP A 175 -22.88 -5.52 -20.23
N GLY A 176 -22.58 -4.30 -20.69
CA GLY A 176 -23.53 -3.18 -20.69
C GLY A 176 -23.95 -2.73 -19.30
N PHE A 177 -23.13 -2.97 -18.28
CA PHE A 177 -23.39 -2.60 -16.88
C PHE A 177 -24.66 -3.27 -16.31
N GLY A 178 -24.92 -4.53 -16.70
CA GLY A 178 -26.18 -5.23 -16.45
C GLY A 178 -26.43 -5.78 -15.03
N GLY A 179 -25.45 -5.79 -14.12
CA GLY A 179 -25.62 -6.42 -12.79
C GLY A 179 -24.79 -5.77 -11.68
N GLN A 180 -25.31 -5.75 -10.45
CA GLN A 180 -24.55 -5.44 -9.21
C GLN A 180 -23.73 -6.65 -8.74
N SER A 181 -23.25 -7.45 -9.68
CA SER A 181 -22.47 -8.65 -9.41
C SER A 181 -21.09 -8.45 -10.01
N THR A 182 -20.09 -8.63 -9.16
CA THR A 182 -18.67 -8.75 -9.43
C THR A 182 -18.35 -9.80 -10.53
N GLU A 183 -19.30 -10.70 -10.79
CA GLU A 183 -19.25 -11.66 -11.89
C GLU A 183 -19.90 -11.07 -13.15
N SER A 184 -19.08 -10.88 -14.19
CA SER A 184 -19.57 -10.63 -15.55
C SER A 184 -20.26 -11.89 -16.11
N SER A 185 -21.38 -11.70 -16.78
CA SER A 185 -22.16 -12.75 -17.46
C SER A 185 -21.51 -13.09 -18.81
N GLY A 186 -20.28 -13.57 -18.78
CA GLY A 186 -19.46 -13.84 -19.96
C GLY A 186 -18.74 -15.18 -19.94
N SER A 187 -17.61 -15.25 -20.64
CA SER A 187 -16.73 -16.43 -20.63
C SER A 187 -16.23 -16.74 -19.21
N LYS A 188 -15.76 -17.97 -18.96
CA LYS A 188 -15.15 -18.33 -17.66
C LYS A 188 -14.00 -17.39 -17.25
N VAL A 189 -13.30 -16.82 -18.23
CA VAL A 189 -12.21 -15.86 -17.97
C VAL A 189 -12.76 -14.55 -17.40
N CYS A 190 -13.93 -14.12 -17.88
CA CYS A 190 -14.62 -12.91 -17.42
C CYS A 190 -15.16 -13.10 -15.98
N GLN A 191 -15.77 -14.25 -15.69
CA GLN A 191 -16.30 -14.57 -14.35
C GLN A 191 -15.20 -14.65 -13.28
N TRP A 192 -14.06 -15.27 -13.62
CA TRP A 192 -12.96 -15.50 -12.67
C TRP A 192 -11.88 -14.42 -12.72
N GLY A 193 -11.98 -13.44 -13.63
CA GLY A 193 -10.94 -12.43 -13.84
C GLY A 193 -10.61 -11.64 -12.59
N GLU A 194 -11.66 -11.16 -11.91
CA GLU A 194 -11.49 -10.38 -10.67
C GLU A 194 -11.01 -11.23 -9.48
N PRO A 195 -11.62 -12.39 -9.14
CA PRO A 195 -11.06 -13.28 -8.12
C PRO A 195 -9.59 -13.65 -8.36
N ILE A 196 -9.20 -13.88 -9.62
CA ILE A 196 -7.81 -14.18 -9.99
C ILE A 196 -6.90 -12.97 -9.74
N ALA A 197 -7.32 -11.76 -10.14
CA ALA A 197 -6.55 -10.53 -9.89
C ALA A 197 -6.30 -10.32 -8.39
N TRP A 198 -7.35 -10.49 -7.57
CA TRP A 198 -7.26 -10.42 -6.11
C TRP A 198 -6.34 -11.51 -5.54
N GLY A 199 -6.44 -12.74 -6.06
CA GLY A 199 -5.59 -13.85 -5.66
C GLY A 199 -4.10 -13.61 -5.96
N ILE A 200 -3.80 -13.01 -7.11
CA ILE A 200 -2.44 -12.63 -7.49
C ILE A 200 -1.93 -11.52 -6.57
N SER A 201 -2.73 -10.48 -6.32
CA SER A 201 -2.38 -9.39 -5.39
C SER A 201 -2.05 -9.91 -3.98
N LEU A 202 -2.89 -10.82 -3.45
CA LEU A 202 -2.65 -11.48 -2.18
C LEU A 202 -1.34 -12.28 -2.19
N LEU A 203 -1.08 -13.04 -3.25
CA LEU A 203 0.15 -13.82 -3.40
C LEU A 203 1.39 -12.92 -3.46
N THR A 204 1.31 -11.79 -4.17
CA THR A 204 2.36 -10.76 -4.23
C THR A 204 2.65 -10.22 -2.83
N ASN A 205 1.61 -9.93 -2.03
CA ASN A 205 1.79 -9.43 -0.68
C ASN A 205 2.41 -10.47 0.27
N ILE A 206 1.94 -11.72 0.21
CA ILE A 206 2.50 -12.83 0.99
C ILE A 206 3.97 -13.04 0.62
N THR A 207 4.30 -13.02 -0.67
CA THR A 207 5.66 -13.24 -1.17
C THR A 207 6.58 -12.10 -0.72
N SER A 208 6.19 -10.84 -0.94
CA SER A 208 6.93 -9.65 -0.47
C SER A 208 7.16 -9.69 1.04
N THR A 209 6.11 -9.95 1.81
CA THR A 209 6.19 -10.02 3.28
C THR A 209 7.10 -11.16 3.75
N SER A 210 7.03 -12.32 3.11
CA SER A 210 7.88 -13.48 3.43
C SER A 210 9.35 -13.20 3.14
N ILE A 211 9.66 -12.56 2.01
CA ILE A 211 11.02 -12.15 1.64
C ILE A 211 11.58 -11.20 2.70
N ILE A 212 10.80 -10.17 3.08
CA ILE A 212 11.20 -9.21 4.12
C ILE A 212 11.41 -9.93 5.46
N ALA A 213 10.54 -10.86 5.84
CA ALA A 213 10.64 -11.61 7.09
C ALA A 213 11.89 -12.50 7.16
N VAL A 214 12.17 -13.27 6.11
CA VAL A 214 13.37 -14.12 6.03
C VAL A 214 14.64 -13.28 6.13
N ARG A 215 14.67 -12.13 5.45
CA ARG A 215 15.82 -11.20 5.49
C ARG A 215 15.97 -10.54 6.85
N ALA A 216 14.88 -10.07 7.45
CA ALA A 216 14.88 -9.50 8.80
C ALA A 216 15.39 -10.51 9.84
N TRP A 217 14.96 -11.77 9.72
CA TRP A 217 15.45 -12.86 10.56
C TRP A 217 16.94 -13.14 10.36
N GLY A 218 17.39 -13.19 9.11
CA GLY A 218 18.81 -13.35 8.76
C GLY A 218 19.68 -12.24 9.35
N HIS A 219 19.26 -10.99 9.19
CA HIS A 219 19.96 -9.82 9.74
C HIS A 219 20.02 -9.86 11.27
N HIS A 220 18.89 -10.15 11.93
CA HIS A 220 18.83 -10.30 13.38
C HIS A 220 19.74 -11.44 13.88
N ARG A 221 19.77 -12.59 13.17
CA ARG A 221 20.65 -13.71 13.51
C ARG A 221 22.13 -13.35 13.34
N PHE A 222 22.48 -12.64 12.28
CA PHE A 222 23.85 -12.16 12.06
C PHE A 222 24.29 -11.19 13.17
N LEU A 223 23.49 -10.17 13.46
CA LEU A 223 23.80 -9.22 14.53
C LEU A 223 23.88 -9.88 15.91
N ARG A 224 23.02 -10.87 16.20
CA ARG A 224 23.09 -11.63 17.45
C ARG A 224 24.37 -12.45 17.58
N LYS A 225 24.90 -12.98 16.47
CA LYS A 225 26.18 -13.71 16.46
C LYS A 225 27.37 -12.77 16.67
N VAL A 226 27.35 -11.58 16.06
CA VAL A 226 28.47 -10.63 16.11
C VAL A 226 28.49 -9.82 17.41
N LEU A 227 27.33 -9.39 17.92
CA LEU A 227 27.19 -8.43 19.02
C LEU A 227 26.65 -9.05 20.33
N GLY A 228 26.35 -10.35 20.33
CA GLY A 228 25.86 -11.07 21.51
C GLY A 228 24.36 -10.95 21.79
N SER A 229 23.87 -11.73 22.76
CA SER A 229 22.44 -11.91 23.07
C SER A 229 21.79 -10.79 23.89
N LYS A 230 22.57 -9.95 24.58
CA LYS A 230 22.09 -8.85 25.44
C LYS A 230 21.95 -7.52 24.69
N ARG A 231 22.02 -7.51 23.36
CA ARG A 231 21.96 -6.31 22.54
C ARG A 231 20.54 -5.72 22.50
N ARG A 232 20.44 -4.40 22.59
CA ARG A 232 19.20 -3.66 22.29
C ARG A 232 18.89 -3.76 20.80
N LYS A 233 17.67 -4.14 20.43
CA LYS A 233 17.23 -4.20 19.02
C LYS A 233 17.50 -2.86 18.33
N SER A 234 18.07 -2.91 17.12
CA SER A 234 18.28 -1.68 16.34
C SER A 234 16.93 -1.13 15.89
N GLN A 235 16.88 0.17 15.63
CA GLN A 235 15.65 0.79 15.13
C GLN A 235 15.22 0.20 13.79
N THR A 236 16.18 -0.12 12.92
CA THR A 236 15.97 -0.86 11.68
C THR A 236 15.30 -2.21 11.92
N GLU A 237 15.73 -3.00 12.91
CA GLU A 237 15.06 -4.26 13.26
C GLU A 237 13.62 -4.06 13.74
N LYS A 238 13.35 -2.98 14.50
CA LYS A 238 11.98 -2.67 14.94
C LYS A 238 11.07 -2.33 13.76
N ILE A 239 11.56 -1.52 12.83
CA ILE A 239 10.80 -1.12 11.64
C ILE A 239 10.54 -2.34 10.75
N LEU A 240 11.54 -3.18 10.51
CA LEU A 240 11.35 -4.42 9.76
C LEU A 240 10.31 -5.34 10.40
N LEU A 241 10.32 -5.46 11.72
CA LEU A 241 9.33 -6.24 12.44
C LEU A 241 7.92 -5.64 12.29
N ILE A 242 7.78 -4.32 12.38
CA ILE A 242 6.50 -3.63 12.12
C ILE A 242 6.05 -3.86 10.67
N LEU A 243 6.95 -3.83 9.69
CA LEU A 243 6.62 -4.10 8.29
C LEU A 243 6.12 -5.54 8.09
N VAL A 244 6.75 -6.52 8.75
CA VAL A 244 6.32 -7.92 8.69
C VAL A 244 4.97 -8.11 9.40
N GLU A 245 4.79 -7.53 10.58
CA GLU A 245 3.53 -7.62 11.34
C GLU A 245 2.37 -6.97 10.59
N SER A 246 2.57 -5.76 10.05
CA SER A 246 1.55 -5.06 9.25
C SER A 246 1.28 -5.75 7.91
N GLY A 247 2.29 -6.30 7.24
CA GLY A 247 2.13 -7.09 6.01
C GLY A 247 1.34 -8.37 6.24
N PHE A 248 1.59 -9.06 7.36
CA PHE A 248 0.82 -10.24 7.75
C PHE A 248 -0.65 -9.90 8.04
N ILE A 249 -0.91 -8.82 8.80
CA ILE A 249 -2.29 -8.35 9.07
C ILE A 249 -3.01 -8.01 7.76
N TYR A 250 -2.32 -7.35 6.82
CA TYR A 250 -2.88 -7.03 5.52
C TYR A 250 -3.24 -8.29 4.71
N CYS A 251 -2.37 -9.30 4.70
CA CYS A 251 -2.67 -10.57 4.04
C CYS A 251 -3.91 -11.26 4.63
N LEU A 252 -4.06 -11.27 5.96
CA LEU A 252 -5.25 -11.82 6.61
C LEU A 252 -6.52 -11.03 6.26
N PHE A 253 -6.41 -9.71 6.16
CA PHE A 253 -7.52 -8.87 5.75
C PHE A 253 -7.95 -9.19 4.31
N TRP A 254 -7.04 -9.25 3.35
CA TRP A 254 -7.39 -9.62 1.96
C TRP A 254 -7.94 -11.05 1.85
N LEU A 255 -7.42 -11.98 2.65
CA LEU A 255 -7.98 -13.33 2.72
C LEU A 255 -9.44 -13.29 3.20
N SER A 256 -9.78 -12.42 4.15
CA SER A 256 -11.16 -12.28 4.63
C SER A 256 -12.12 -11.74 3.57
N GLN A 257 -11.61 -10.98 2.59
CA GLN A 257 -12.42 -10.44 1.50
C GLN A 257 -12.87 -11.47 0.47
N ILE A 258 -12.35 -12.71 0.54
CA ILE A 258 -12.84 -13.81 -0.30
C ILE A 258 -14.37 -14.00 -0.15
N ILE A 259 -14.95 -13.61 1.00
CA ILE A 259 -16.39 -13.64 1.21
C ILE A 259 -17.19 -12.80 0.19
N LEU A 260 -16.57 -11.77 -0.41
CA LEU A 260 -17.22 -10.89 -1.37
C LEU A 260 -17.58 -11.61 -2.68
N PHE A 261 -16.90 -12.71 -3.00
CA PHE A 261 -17.17 -13.52 -4.20
C PHE A 261 -18.26 -14.56 -4.01
N PHE A 262 -18.83 -14.71 -2.79
CA PHE A 262 -19.91 -15.65 -2.54
C PHE A 262 -21.27 -14.95 -2.54
N PRO A 263 -22.31 -15.58 -3.11
CA PRO A 263 -23.65 -15.00 -3.12
C PRO A 263 -24.19 -14.84 -1.69
N VAL A 264 -24.62 -13.63 -1.37
CA VAL A 264 -25.11 -13.27 -0.03
C VAL A 264 -26.63 -13.39 0.05
N VAL A 265 -27.12 -14.18 1.01
CA VAL A 265 -28.55 -14.26 1.31
C VAL A 265 -28.94 -13.18 2.32
N PHE A 266 -30.00 -12.41 2.03
CA PHE A 266 -30.46 -11.32 2.88
C PHE A 266 -30.91 -11.79 4.27
N GLY A 267 -30.62 -11.00 5.30
CA GLY A 267 -30.95 -11.28 6.69
C GLY A 267 -30.01 -12.26 7.40
N THR A 268 -29.01 -12.82 6.71
CA THR A 268 -28.06 -13.79 7.27
C THR A 268 -26.83 -13.12 7.89
N LEU A 269 -26.05 -13.88 8.67
CA LEU A 269 -24.74 -13.44 9.16
C LEU A 269 -23.77 -13.08 8.02
N ALA A 270 -23.85 -13.81 6.90
CA ALA A 270 -23.01 -13.56 5.72
C ALA A 270 -23.21 -12.15 5.17
N GLN A 271 -24.45 -11.63 5.13
CA GLN A 271 -24.70 -10.25 4.70
C GLN A 271 -24.03 -9.23 5.62
N ARG A 272 -24.04 -9.47 6.92
CA ARG A 272 -23.41 -8.56 7.89
C ARG A 272 -21.92 -8.50 7.68
N LEU A 273 -21.29 -9.67 7.54
CA LEU A 273 -19.85 -9.78 7.29
C LEU A 273 -19.48 -9.14 5.95
N TYR A 274 -20.23 -9.42 4.88
CA TYR A 274 -20.06 -8.78 3.58
C TYR A 274 -20.11 -7.24 3.68
N SER A 275 -21.12 -6.71 4.37
CA SER A 275 -21.34 -5.26 4.51
C SER A 275 -20.21 -4.59 5.30
N ILE A 276 -19.70 -5.25 6.33
CA ILE A 276 -18.57 -4.75 7.13
C ILE A 276 -17.28 -4.80 6.33
N LEU A 277 -17.00 -5.94 5.68
CA LEU A 277 -15.73 -6.17 4.99
C LEU A 277 -15.60 -5.33 3.71
N SER A 278 -16.67 -5.18 2.93
CA SER A 278 -16.68 -4.30 1.74
C SER A 278 -16.33 -2.85 2.11
N GLY A 279 -17.06 -2.25 3.05
CA GLY A 279 -16.80 -0.85 3.46
C GLY A 279 -15.42 -0.63 4.10
N MET A 280 -14.82 -1.67 4.68
CA MET A 280 -13.42 -1.60 5.13
C MET A 280 -12.43 -1.72 3.97
N GLY A 281 -12.76 -2.54 2.96
CA GLY A 281 -11.91 -2.89 1.82
C GLY A 281 -11.48 -1.67 1.02
N ASP A 282 -12.45 -0.83 0.65
CA ASP A 282 -12.24 0.33 -0.21
C ASP A 282 -11.20 1.29 0.36
N GLN A 283 -11.29 1.53 1.67
CA GLN A 283 -10.39 2.45 2.38
C GLN A 283 -9.05 1.81 2.74
N ILE A 284 -9.03 0.52 3.10
CA ILE A 284 -7.80 -0.20 3.43
C ILE A 284 -6.89 -0.36 2.21
N SER A 285 -7.47 -0.50 1.00
CA SER A 285 -6.73 -0.61 -0.26
C SER A 285 -5.74 0.54 -0.48
N GLY A 286 -6.13 1.79 -0.16
CA GLY A 286 -5.26 2.96 -0.24
C GLY A 286 -4.48 3.25 1.05
N LEU A 287 -5.09 2.99 2.21
CA LEU A 287 -4.49 3.29 3.51
C LEU A 287 -3.21 2.49 3.76
N TYR A 288 -3.21 1.19 3.43
CA TYR A 288 -2.07 0.33 3.72
C TYR A 288 -0.80 0.70 2.93
N PRO A 289 -0.84 0.87 1.59
CA PRO A 289 0.34 1.31 0.85
C PRO A 289 0.86 2.66 1.37
N THR A 290 -0.03 3.58 1.72
CA THR A 290 0.37 4.87 2.31
C THR A 290 1.08 4.70 3.67
N LEU A 291 0.60 3.80 4.54
CA LEU A 291 1.31 3.46 5.79
C LEU A 291 2.72 2.93 5.53
N ILE A 292 2.89 2.08 4.51
CA ILE A 292 4.21 1.55 4.12
C ILE A 292 5.14 2.68 3.69
N ILE A 293 4.63 3.61 2.87
CA ILE A 293 5.39 4.79 2.43
C ILE A 293 5.83 5.63 3.64
N ILE A 294 4.96 5.84 4.62
CA ILE A 294 5.29 6.57 5.86
C ILE A 294 6.40 5.84 6.63
N LEU A 295 6.24 4.53 6.88
CA LEU A 295 7.20 3.74 7.65
C LEU A 295 8.60 3.75 7.01
N VAL A 296 8.67 3.59 5.68
CA VAL A 296 9.95 3.63 4.94
C VAL A 296 10.56 5.03 4.96
N ASN A 297 9.76 6.09 4.80
CA ASN A 297 10.27 7.47 4.85
C ASN A 297 10.78 7.85 6.24
N MET A 298 10.09 7.43 7.30
CA MET A 298 10.56 7.62 8.67
C MET A 298 11.91 6.93 8.90
N GLN A 299 12.06 5.69 8.41
CA GLN A 299 13.34 4.97 8.53
C GLN A 299 14.48 5.74 7.87
N ARG A 300 14.29 6.18 6.62
CA ARG A 300 15.35 6.88 5.88
C ARG A 300 15.70 8.22 6.52
N SER A 301 14.71 8.99 6.98
CA SER A 301 14.93 10.26 7.69
C SER A 301 15.84 10.12 8.92
N MET A 302 15.84 8.97 9.58
CA MET A 302 16.64 8.74 10.79
C MET A 302 18.01 8.16 10.48
N SER A 303 18.16 7.46 9.35
CA SER A 303 19.47 7.06 8.84
C SER A 303 20.28 8.26 8.31
N ASP A 304 19.58 9.28 7.79
CA ASP A 304 20.19 10.48 7.18
C ASP A 304 20.58 11.55 8.24
N ASP A 305 20.18 11.41 9.51
CA ASP A 305 20.48 12.36 10.60
C ASP A 305 21.56 11.82 11.56
N PRO A 306 22.84 12.21 11.39
CA PRO A 306 23.94 11.78 12.25
C PRO A 306 23.87 12.36 13.69
N ASP A 307 23.12 13.43 13.93
CA ASP A 307 23.04 14.11 15.24
C ASP A 307 22.07 13.43 16.21
N LEU A 308 21.06 12.73 15.70
CA LEU A 308 20.19 11.88 16.52
C LEU A 308 20.89 10.58 16.97
N LEU A 309 21.82 10.06 16.17
CA LEU A 309 22.66 8.92 16.55
C LEU A 309 23.74 9.30 17.57
N SER A 310 24.26 10.54 17.52
CA SER A 310 25.23 11.04 18.49
C SER A 310 24.58 11.33 19.85
N SER A 311 23.39 11.94 19.87
CA SER A 311 22.62 12.20 21.10
C SER A 311 22.12 10.90 21.79
N ALA A 312 21.78 9.87 21.01
CA ALA A 312 21.43 8.55 21.55
C ALA A 312 22.64 7.78 22.10
N ARG A 313 23.85 7.98 21.55
CA ARG A 313 25.11 7.45 22.12
C ARG A 313 25.52 8.20 23.39
N PHE A 314 25.22 9.49 23.49
CA PHE A 314 25.55 10.30 24.67
C PHE A 314 24.66 9.98 25.88
N SER A 315 23.39 9.59 25.67
CA SER A 315 22.50 9.13 26.75
C SER A 315 22.77 7.69 27.22
N GLY A 316 23.57 6.91 26.48
CA GLY A 316 24.00 5.56 26.86
C GLY A 316 25.47 5.56 27.24
N GLY A 317 25.82 6.19 28.36
CA GLY A 317 27.20 6.43 28.77
C GLY A 317 28.09 5.17 28.75
N ILE A 318 29.18 5.25 27.99
CA ILE A 318 30.49 4.73 28.40
C ILE A 318 31.48 5.87 28.17
N LEU A 319 31.84 6.52 29.27
CA LEU A 319 32.98 7.43 29.38
C LEU A 319 34.22 6.55 29.51
N SER A 320 35.01 6.43 28.44
CA SER A 320 36.45 6.16 28.53
C SER A 320 37.09 6.42 27.16
N SER A 321 37.37 7.70 26.87
CA SER A 321 38.41 8.04 25.90
C SER A 321 39.70 8.23 26.70
N ALA A 322 40.61 7.29 26.48
CA ALA A 322 41.93 7.21 27.08
C ALA A 322 42.69 8.54 27.02
N GLN A 323 43.34 8.88 28.13
CA GLN A 323 44.49 9.77 28.13
C GLN A 323 45.57 9.16 27.22
N PHE A 324 45.77 9.74 26.05
CA PHE A 324 47.02 9.64 25.32
C PHE A 324 47.49 11.07 25.07
N GLN A 325 48.16 11.64 26.08
CA GLN A 325 48.93 12.87 25.91
C GLN A 325 50.18 12.52 25.10
N THR A 326 50.11 12.75 23.80
CA THR A 326 51.28 12.80 22.91
C THR A 326 52.13 14.00 23.33
N ARG A 327 53.22 13.75 24.05
CA ARG A 327 54.28 14.74 24.26
C ARG A 327 55.10 14.82 22.98
N SER A 328 54.83 15.81 22.14
CA SER A 328 55.72 16.21 21.05
C SER A 328 55.49 17.70 20.75
N SER A 329 56.36 18.53 21.32
CA SER A 329 56.65 19.90 20.88
C SER A 329 57.91 20.33 21.59
N MET A 330 59.04 20.33 20.90
CA MET A 330 59.73 21.55 20.50
C MET A 330 61.04 21.20 19.81
N GLU A 331 61.14 21.69 18.57
CA GLU A 331 62.39 21.93 17.86
C GLU A 331 63.34 22.75 18.72
N GLU A 332 64.63 22.37 18.71
CA GLU A 332 65.69 23.37 18.71
C GLU A 332 66.85 22.88 17.84
N THR A 333 67.19 23.74 16.89
CA THR A 333 68.17 23.60 15.82
C THR A 333 69.60 23.66 16.35
N THR A 334 70.53 22.83 15.88
CA THR A 334 71.89 23.25 15.46
C THR A 334 72.74 22.12 14.84
N THR A 335 73.07 22.31 13.57
CA THR A 335 74.38 22.14 12.89
C THR A 335 75.34 21.02 13.28
N GLY A 336 75.74 20.22 12.27
CA GLY A 336 77.18 20.03 11.98
C GLY A 336 77.71 18.59 11.83
N ALA A 337 78.15 18.29 10.61
CA ALA A 337 79.25 17.37 10.23
C ALA A 337 79.03 15.84 10.24
N GLY A 338 79.47 15.21 9.14
CA GLY A 338 79.81 13.78 9.12
C GLY A 338 79.51 13.06 7.80
N SER A 339 80.52 12.99 6.93
CA SER A 339 80.58 12.15 5.72
C SER A 339 80.33 10.67 6.04
N ASP A 340 79.59 9.94 5.19
CA ASP A 340 80.22 8.86 4.39
C ASP A 340 79.31 8.26 3.30
N LYS A 341 80.00 7.89 2.23
CA LYS A 341 79.57 7.43 0.92
C LYS A 341 79.04 5.99 0.93
N LEU A 342 78.14 5.69 -0.01
CA LEU A 342 78.18 4.57 -0.99
C LEU A 342 76.93 4.72 -1.88
N GLU A 343 77.07 5.19 -3.13
CA GLU A 343 77.05 4.38 -4.38
C GLU A 343 75.81 3.46 -4.46
N PHE A 344 74.98 3.39 -5.51
CA PHE A 344 75.13 3.66 -6.95
C PHE A 344 73.69 3.71 -7.52
N SER A 345 73.23 4.84 -8.06
CA SER A 345 73.10 5.13 -9.51
C SER A 345 72.06 4.27 -10.25
N VAL A 346 70.97 4.87 -10.80
CA VAL A 346 70.82 5.26 -12.23
C VAL A 346 70.01 4.18 -12.99
N LEU A 347 69.00 4.41 -13.83
CA LEU A 347 68.51 5.58 -14.59
C LEU A 347 67.20 5.22 -15.32
N HIS A 348 66.46 6.26 -15.74
CA HIS A 348 65.75 6.47 -17.03
C HIS A 348 64.81 5.41 -17.64
N SER A 349 63.78 5.73 -18.42
CA SER A 349 62.98 6.93 -18.74
C SER A 349 61.87 6.44 -19.73
N PRO A 350 60.93 7.30 -20.16
CA PRO A 350 59.71 6.92 -20.89
C PRO A 350 59.84 7.00 -22.43
N ILE A 351 58.94 6.32 -23.17
CA ILE A 351 58.64 6.51 -24.60
C ILE A 351 57.14 6.17 -24.78
N GLU A 352 56.22 7.12 -25.00
CA GLU A 352 55.82 7.86 -26.22
C GLU A 352 54.95 7.10 -27.26
N ARG A 353 53.80 7.76 -27.54
CA ARG A 353 53.07 7.96 -28.82
C ARG A 353 52.22 6.86 -29.49
N ASN A 354 50.90 7.17 -29.48
CA ASN A 354 49.96 7.31 -30.61
C ASN A 354 49.90 6.25 -31.73
N HIS A 355 48.69 5.75 -32.03
CA HIS A 355 47.93 6.14 -33.24
C HIS A 355 46.48 5.63 -33.25
N LEU A 356 45.62 6.45 -33.85
CA LEU A 356 44.20 6.26 -34.17
C LEU A 356 43.93 5.13 -35.19
N SER A 357 42.76 4.50 -35.16
CA SER A 357 41.74 4.58 -36.23
C SER A 357 40.56 3.58 -36.07
N SER A 358 39.36 4.16 -36.20
CA SER A 358 38.07 3.66 -36.70
C SER A 358 37.98 2.34 -37.51
N ALA A 359 36.86 1.63 -37.28
CA ALA A 359 35.95 0.91 -38.20
C ALA A 359 35.40 -0.34 -37.44
N ALA A 360 34.12 -0.71 -37.42
CA ALA A 360 32.93 -0.38 -38.20
C ALA A 360 31.68 -0.67 -37.33
#